data_AF-A0A327PQK2-F1
#
_entry.id   AF-A0A327PQK2-F1
#
_cell.length_a   1.000
_cell.length_b   1.000
_cell.length_c   1.000
_cell.angle_alpha   90.00
_cell.angle_beta   90.00
_cell.angle_gamma   90.00
#
_symmetry.space_group_name_H-M   'P 1'
#
loop_
_entity.id
_entity.type
_entity.pdbx_description
1 polymer ?
#
loop_
_entity_poly.entity_id
_entity_poly.type
_entity_poly.pdbx_seq_one_letter_code
_entity_poly.pdbx_strand_id
1 'polypeptide(L)'
;MKYSLWTFAVLAAFSISSCQAPNSVKLDEAGIIPIPTLISPSSGAFELESTSSIQLIGEGNDLSRVGNFLADKLRPATGFEIPVSNENGDLILELVSGAASEKYSINISSDQVKIASTSAAGLYYGMQTLIKALPVEIENTSKVDAEWMIGNGVIEDQPEFSYRGAMLDVARHFISIEDVKHYIDQMGSLKLNYLHLHLSDDQGWRIEIKSWPKLTEIGGKTEVGGTEGGFFTQEDYKEIIQYAADRFITVVPEIDMPGHTNAALAAYAELNPGVNLPDGDFATMTEGKIDFDILDKNPQPAELYTGIEVGFSTFATNKEITYTFVEDVIKELVALTPGPYIHIGGDESHVTEKDDYIYFVERVQEIVTKYGKTSIGWDEIATAKLAPGTVAQFWALEENAKLAKEQGNQILMSPAKRAYLDMQYDSTSRLGLHWAAYIELDDSYNWDPATYADGINKSDILGVEAPLWTETITNRSEIEYMAFPRLAALAEVAWSSNERRNWDDFKKRVALQGKRWDINGIEFYRSPKVDW
;
A
#
# COMPACT_ATOMS: atom_id res chain seq x y z
N MET A 1 -47.60 70.13 -36.75
CA MET A 1 -46.73 68.96 -36.94
C MET A 1 -45.52 69.01 -36.00
N LYS A 2 -45.55 68.13 -34.98
CA LYS A 2 -44.41 67.38 -34.39
C LYS A 2 -43.43 68.15 -33.48
N TYR A 3 -43.57 68.04 -32.13
CA TYR A 3 -42.89 67.10 -31.17
C TYR A 3 -41.39 67.42 -31.01
N SER A 4 -40.74 67.61 -29.85
CA SER A 4 -40.72 66.88 -28.56
C SER A 4 -39.87 67.73 -27.56
N LEU A 5 -40.29 68.13 -26.35
CA LEU A 5 -40.25 67.39 -25.06
C LEU A 5 -38.98 66.56 -24.82
N TRP A 6 -38.06 67.05 -23.96
CA TRP A 6 -37.14 66.21 -23.16
C TRP A 6 -36.88 66.88 -21.80
N THR A 7 -37.48 66.28 -20.78
CA THR A 7 -37.34 66.57 -19.36
C THR A 7 -36.22 65.69 -18.80
N PHE A 8 -35.23 66.27 -18.12
CA PHE A 8 -34.18 65.50 -17.42
C PHE A 8 -34.78 64.94 -16.12
N ALA A 9 -34.98 63.62 -16.06
CA ALA A 9 -35.26 62.88 -14.83
C ALA A 9 -33.96 62.19 -14.38
N VAL A 10 -33.47 62.56 -13.21
CA VAL A 10 -32.35 61.90 -12.52
C VAL A 10 -32.86 60.58 -11.94
N LEU A 11 -32.48 59.46 -12.56
CA LEU A 11 -32.66 58.12 -12.02
C LEU A 11 -31.53 57.85 -11.01
N ALA A 12 -31.88 57.84 -9.72
CA ALA A 12 -31.05 57.26 -8.69
C ALA A 12 -31.06 55.73 -8.88
N ALA A 13 -29.97 55.19 -9.40
CA ALA A 13 -29.74 53.75 -9.45
C ALA A 13 -29.46 53.25 -8.03
N PHE A 14 -30.44 52.56 -7.44
CA PHE A 14 -30.20 51.67 -6.31
C PHE A 14 -29.26 50.56 -6.78
N SER A 15 -28.00 50.64 -6.34
CA SER A 15 -27.06 49.53 -6.39
C SER A 15 -27.54 48.51 -5.37
N ILE A 16 -28.37 47.57 -5.83
CA ILE A 16 -28.60 46.32 -5.12
C ILE A 16 -27.27 45.59 -5.23
N SER A 17 -26.43 45.70 -4.19
CA SER A 17 -25.39 44.72 -3.94
C SER A 17 -26.10 43.39 -3.78
N SER A 18 -26.20 42.65 -4.87
CA SER A 18 -26.48 41.22 -4.83
C SER A 18 -25.46 40.65 -3.86
N CYS A 19 -25.92 40.14 -2.71
CA CYS A 19 -25.16 39.11 -2.01
C CYS A 19 -24.85 38.06 -3.08
N GLN A 20 -23.61 38.03 -3.56
CA GLN A 20 -23.13 36.85 -4.24
C GLN A 20 -23.27 35.75 -3.19
N ALA A 21 -24.15 34.79 -3.45
CA ALA A 21 -24.14 33.56 -2.67
C ALA A 21 -22.67 33.10 -2.64
N PRO A 22 -22.12 32.72 -1.48
CA PRO A 22 -20.76 32.20 -1.42
C PRO A 22 -20.61 31.15 -2.51
N ASN A 23 -19.49 31.20 -3.24
CA ASN A 23 -19.16 30.24 -4.28
C ASN A 23 -19.61 28.85 -3.81
N SER A 24 -20.55 28.23 -4.51
CA SER A 24 -21.17 26.99 -4.05
C SER A 24 -20.10 25.90 -4.04
N VAL A 25 -19.46 25.67 -2.89
CA VAL A 25 -18.52 24.57 -2.69
C VAL A 25 -19.32 23.29 -2.89
N LYS A 26 -18.97 22.53 -3.93
CA LYS A 26 -19.68 21.31 -4.27
C LYS A 26 -18.91 20.10 -3.78
N LEU A 27 -19.60 19.25 -3.03
CA LEU A 27 -19.01 18.07 -2.42
C LEU A 27 -18.49 17.05 -3.46
N ASP A 28 -19.15 16.95 -4.61
CA ASP A 28 -18.77 16.06 -5.71
C ASP A 28 -17.59 16.58 -6.56
N GLU A 29 -17.13 17.81 -6.32
CA GLU A 29 -15.96 18.42 -6.98
C GLU A 29 -14.69 18.38 -6.08
N ALA A 30 -14.77 17.81 -4.88
CA ALA A 30 -13.70 17.91 -3.86
C ALA A 30 -12.45 17.05 -4.11
N GLY A 31 -12.37 16.29 -5.21
CA GLY A 31 -11.14 15.57 -5.55
C GLY A 31 -10.87 14.30 -4.72
N ILE A 32 -11.92 13.67 -4.17
CA ILE A 32 -11.76 12.53 -3.26
C ILE A 32 -11.20 11.30 -4.02
N ILE A 33 -10.07 10.77 -3.52
CA ILE A 33 -9.47 9.49 -3.95
C ILE A 33 -9.32 8.59 -2.71
N PRO A 34 -9.72 7.31 -2.77
CA PRO A 34 -10.56 6.69 -3.79
C PRO A 34 -11.96 7.31 -3.91
N ILE A 35 -12.58 7.26 -5.10
CA ILE A 35 -13.95 7.74 -5.32
C ILE A 35 -14.96 6.96 -4.48
N PRO A 36 -15.78 7.62 -3.63
CA PRO A 36 -16.77 6.94 -2.82
C PRO A 36 -17.85 6.21 -3.62
N THR A 37 -18.42 5.19 -3.00
CA THR A 37 -19.59 4.46 -3.52
C THR A 37 -20.72 5.42 -3.89
N LEU A 38 -21.03 6.39 -3.03
CA LEU A 38 -22.04 7.41 -3.26
C LEU A 38 -21.59 8.78 -2.74
N ILE A 39 -21.79 9.82 -3.55
CA ILE A 39 -21.78 11.22 -3.13
C ILE A 39 -23.12 11.85 -3.56
N SER A 40 -23.88 12.39 -2.61
CA SER A 40 -25.14 13.09 -2.85
C SER A 40 -25.03 14.54 -2.37
N PRO A 41 -24.61 15.48 -3.24
CA PRO A 41 -24.45 16.87 -2.86
C PRO A 41 -25.80 17.56 -2.61
N SER A 42 -25.79 18.56 -1.73
CA SER A 42 -26.94 19.41 -1.44
C SER A 42 -26.50 20.88 -1.35
N SER A 43 -27.47 21.80 -1.28
CA SER A 43 -27.17 23.23 -1.23
C SER A 43 -26.56 23.66 0.12
N GLY A 44 -25.62 24.60 0.07
CA GLY A 44 -24.97 25.15 1.25
C GLY A 44 -23.61 24.51 1.50
N ALA A 45 -22.94 24.98 2.54
CA ALA A 45 -21.66 24.46 2.96
C ALA A 45 -21.55 24.53 4.48
N PHE A 46 -20.72 23.65 5.03
CA PHE A 46 -20.19 23.70 6.38
C PHE A 46 -18.92 24.56 6.38
N GLU A 47 -18.77 25.42 7.38
CA GLU A 47 -17.54 26.20 7.61
C GLU A 47 -16.87 25.67 8.88
N LEU A 48 -15.61 25.27 8.78
CA LEU A 48 -14.80 24.98 9.96
C LEU A 48 -14.32 26.31 10.55
N GLU A 49 -14.74 26.59 11.78
CA GLU A 49 -14.48 27.85 12.48
C GLU A 49 -13.47 27.67 13.62
N SER A 50 -12.96 28.78 14.16
CA SER A 50 -12.06 28.76 15.33
C SER A 50 -12.67 28.16 16.59
N THR A 51 -14.01 28.06 16.66
CA THR A 51 -14.77 27.45 17.76
C THR A 51 -15.13 25.99 17.52
N SER A 52 -14.83 25.43 16.34
CA SER A 52 -15.14 24.05 16.00
C SER A 52 -14.43 23.06 16.92
N SER A 53 -15.10 21.94 17.19
CA SER A 53 -14.64 20.90 18.12
C SER A 53 -15.08 19.51 17.67
N ILE A 54 -14.30 18.51 18.07
CA ILE A 54 -14.60 17.11 17.74
C ILE A 54 -15.34 16.46 18.91
N GLN A 55 -16.55 15.98 18.63
CA GLN A 55 -17.35 15.15 19.52
C GLN A 55 -17.16 13.67 19.21
N LEU A 56 -16.86 12.88 20.24
CA LEU A 56 -16.81 11.43 20.19
C LEU A 56 -18.11 10.84 20.76
N ILE A 57 -18.77 9.99 19.99
CA ILE A 57 -19.96 9.24 20.42
C ILE A 57 -19.63 7.75 20.34
N GLY A 58 -19.61 7.09 21.51
CA GLY A 58 -19.20 5.69 21.67
C GLY A 58 -18.06 5.55 22.67
N GLU A 59 -17.54 4.33 22.83
CA GLU A 59 -16.43 4.03 23.75
C GLU A 59 -15.33 3.25 23.03
N GLY A 60 -14.06 3.54 23.36
CA GLY A 60 -12.90 2.80 22.87
C GLY A 60 -11.67 3.68 22.64
N ASN A 61 -10.48 3.14 22.91
CA ASN A 61 -9.21 3.84 22.70
C ASN A 61 -9.01 4.22 21.22
N ASP A 62 -9.43 3.35 20.30
CA ASP A 62 -9.31 3.61 18.86
C ASP A 62 -10.20 4.78 18.39
N LEU A 63 -11.39 4.97 18.98
CA LEU A 63 -12.23 6.13 18.69
C LEU A 63 -11.54 7.44 19.08
N SER A 64 -10.91 7.45 20.27
CA SER A 64 -10.13 8.60 20.73
C SER A 64 -8.90 8.83 19.85
N ARG A 65 -8.23 7.78 19.37
CA ARG A 65 -7.11 7.89 18.44
C ARG A 65 -7.53 8.53 17.12
N VAL A 66 -8.63 8.07 16.51
CA VAL A 66 -9.14 8.66 15.26
C VAL A 66 -9.54 10.13 15.44
N GLY A 67 -10.19 10.47 16.56
CA GLY A 67 -10.51 11.87 16.88
C GLY A 67 -9.28 12.76 16.98
N ASN A 68 -8.21 12.26 17.63
CA ASN A 68 -6.95 12.99 17.72
C ASN A 68 -6.23 13.09 16.38
N PHE A 69 -6.24 12.04 15.55
CA PHE A 69 -5.71 12.13 14.18
C PHE A 69 -6.40 13.19 13.33
N LEU A 70 -7.73 13.29 13.42
CA LEU A 70 -8.48 14.35 12.74
C LEU A 70 -8.04 15.72 13.27
N ALA A 71 -7.99 15.90 14.58
CA ALA A 71 -7.56 17.18 15.17
C ALA A 71 -6.12 17.55 14.76
N ASP A 72 -5.19 16.60 14.81
CA ASP A 72 -3.78 16.81 14.49
C ASP A 72 -3.58 17.12 13.00
N LYS A 73 -4.47 16.65 12.12
CA LYS A 73 -4.47 17.05 10.71
C LYS A 73 -5.01 18.47 10.51
N LEU A 74 -6.04 18.86 11.26
CA LEU A 74 -6.70 20.17 11.08
C LEU A 74 -5.93 21.33 11.72
N ARG A 75 -5.34 21.13 12.91
CA ARG A 75 -4.68 22.19 13.71
C ARG A 75 -3.59 22.96 12.97
N PRO A 76 -2.64 22.33 12.24
CA PRO A 76 -1.49 23.06 11.70
C PRO A 76 -1.88 24.13 10.69
N ALA A 77 -2.68 23.76 9.68
CA ALA A 77 -3.11 24.66 8.62
C ALA A 77 -4.14 25.69 9.10
N THR A 78 -5.08 25.30 9.97
CA THR A 78 -6.14 26.21 10.44
C THR A 78 -5.64 27.18 11.52
N GLY A 79 -4.72 26.74 12.37
CA GLY A 79 -4.36 27.43 13.61
C GLY A 79 -5.44 27.39 14.69
N PHE A 80 -6.46 26.55 14.55
CA PHE A 80 -7.54 26.37 15.54
C PHE A 80 -7.16 25.34 16.61
N GLU A 81 -7.79 25.41 17.79
CA GLU A 81 -7.50 24.48 18.89
C GLU A 81 -8.04 23.06 18.62
N ILE A 82 -9.22 22.96 18.01
CA ILE A 82 -9.95 21.71 17.71
C ILE A 82 -9.92 20.73 18.90
N PRO A 83 -10.59 21.05 20.02
CA PRO A 83 -10.62 20.16 21.18
C PRO A 83 -11.38 18.87 20.84
N VAL A 84 -10.89 17.74 21.36
CA VAL A 84 -11.49 16.41 21.19
C VAL A 84 -12.09 15.98 22.52
N SER A 85 -13.39 15.68 22.57
CA SER A 85 -14.06 15.27 23.80
C SER A 85 -15.37 14.51 23.53
N ASN A 86 -16.08 14.12 24.58
CA ASN A 86 -17.44 13.56 24.48
C ASN A 86 -18.53 14.64 24.54
N GLU A 87 -18.16 15.90 24.75
CA GLU A 87 -19.09 17.03 24.79
C GLU A 87 -19.56 17.41 23.37
N ASN A 88 -20.60 18.23 23.28
CA ASN A 88 -21.14 18.67 22.00
C ASN A 88 -20.07 19.37 21.14
N GLY A 89 -20.02 18.98 19.86
CA GLY A 89 -19.14 19.54 18.85
C GLY A 89 -19.79 19.46 17.48
N ASP A 90 -19.27 20.23 16.53
CA ASP A 90 -19.75 20.31 15.17
C ASP A 90 -19.11 19.27 14.24
N LEU A 91 -17.95 18.70 14.63
CA LEU A 91 -17.35 17.53 13.98
C LEU A 91 -17.61 16.28 14.83
N ILE A 92 -18.50 15.39 14.39
CA ILE A 92 -18.95 14.23 15.17
C ILE A 92 -18.36 12.95 14.60
N LEU A 93 -17.68 12.17 15.44
CA LEU A 93 -17.27 10.79 15.15
C LEU A 93 -18.12 9.82 16.00
N GLU A 94 -18.96 9.03 15.34
CA GLU A 94 -19.88 8.11 16.01
C GLU A 94 -19.55 6.64 15.70
N LEU A 95 -19.15 5.91 16.73
CA LEU A 95 -19.02 4.46 16.68
C LEU A 95 -20.38 3.81 16.98
N VAL A 96 -21.01 3.29 15.94
CA VAL A 96 -22.33 2.66 15.99
C VAL A 96 -22.22 1.18 16.36
N SER A 97 -23.16 0.66 17.14
CA SER A 97 -23.22 -0.78 17.44
C SER A 97 -23.47 -1.61 16.18
N GLY A 98 -22.67 -2.65 15.95
CA GLY A 98 -22.87 -3.59 14.85
C GLY A 98 -21.67 -4.51 14.65
N ALA A 99 -21.73 -5.38 13.63
CA ALA A 99 -20.56 -6.10 13.18
C ALA A 99 -19.52 -5.10 12.63
N ALA A 100 -18.27 -5.22 13.06
CA ALA A 100 -17.20 -4.34 12.60
C ALA A 100 -17.06 -4.45 11.09
N SER A 101 -17.07 -3.30 10.41
CA SER A 101 -16.89 -3.19 8.96
C SER A 101 -16.14 -1.92 8.62
N GLU A 102 -15.46 -1.89 7.47
CA GLU A 102 -14.78 -0.70 6.95
C GLU A 102 -15.75 0.31 6.30
N LYS A 103 -17.06 0.02 6.29
CA LYS A 103 -18.11 0.92 5.79
C LYS A 103 -18.25 2.14 6.70
N TYR A 104 -18.48 3.30 6.10
CA TYR A 104 -18.80 4.53 6.83
C TYR A 104 -19.82 5.39 6.07
N SER A 105 -20.42 6.35 6.78
CA SER A 105 -21.19 7.43 6.18
C SER A 105 -20.72 8.78 6.72
N ILE A 106 -20.83 9.81 5.89
CA ILE A 106 -20.56 11.21 6.26
C ILE A 106 -21.80 12.03 5.92
N ASN A 107 -22.36 12.73 6.89
CA ASN A 107 -23.45 13.68 6.70
C ASN A 107 -22.91 15.09 6.97
N ILE A 108 -22.96 15.96 5.97
CA ILE A 108 -22.47 17.34 6.03
C ILE A 108 -23.67 18.27 5.88
N SER A 109 -23.97 19.03 6.92
CA SER A 109 -24.90 20.16 6.90
C SER A 109 -24.14 21.45 7.22
N SER A 110 -24.81 22.59 7.08
CA SER A 110 -24.21 23.88 7.45
C SER A 110 -23.93 24.05 8.94
N ASP A 111 -24.47 23.16 9.79
CA ASP A 111 -24.28 23.24 11.25
C ASP A 111 -23.28 22.20 11.77
N GLN A 112 -23.09 21.06 11.08
CA GLN A 112 -22.25 19.97 11.56
C GLN A 112 -21.80 19.02 10.44
N VAL A 113 -20.70 18.31 10.70
CA VAL A 113 -20.24 17.14 9.95
C VAL A 113 -20.28 15.92 10.87
N LYS A 114 -20.96 14.85 10.44
CA LYS A 114 -21.02 13.60 11.21
C LYS A 114 -20.50 12.42 10.41
N ILE A 115 -19.44 11.77 10.89
CA ILE A 115 -18.91 10.50 10.40
C ILE A 115 -19.41 9.38 11.31
N ALA A 116 -20.04 8.35 10.73
CA ALA A 116 -20.53 7.19 11.47
C ALA A 116 -20.04 5.88 10.86
N SER A 117 -19.65 4.93 11.70
CA SER A 117 -19.25 3.58 11.29
C SER A 117 -19.44 2.56 12.41
N THR A 118 -19.49 1.27 12.09
CA THR A 118 -19.48 0.17 13.07
C THR A 118 -18.09 -0.23 13.53
N SER A 119 -17.02 0.40 13.02
CA SER A 119 -15.65 0.16 13.46
C SER A 119 -14.81 1.43 13.46
N ALA A 120 -13.73 1.44 14.24
CA ALA A 120 -12.77 2.54 14.21
C ALA A 120 -12.02 2.66 12.87
N ALA A 121 -11.80 1.54 12.16
CA ALA A 121 -11.22 1.56 10.81
C ALA A 121 -12.13 2.29 9.81
N GLY A 122 -13.45 2.05 9.85
CA GLY A 122 -14.40 2.79 9.03
C GLY A 122 -14.45 4.28 9.39
N LEU A 123 -14.36 4.63 10.68
CA LEU A 123 -14.22 6.04 11.09
C LEU A 123 -12.94 6.67 10.57
N TYR A 124 -11.81 5.95 10.62
CA TYR A 124 -10.53 6.40 10.08
C TYR A 124 -10.61 6.66 8.58
N TYR A 125 -11.22 5.76 7.79
CA TYR A 125 -11.39 6.01 6.36
C TYR A 125 -12.37 7.14 6.05
N GLY A 126 -13.41 7.30 6.86
CA GLY A 126 -14.30 8.47 6.79
C GLY A 126 -13.56 9.77 7.06
N MET A 127 -12.67 9.79 8.06
CA MET A 127 -11.78 10.91 8.33
C MET A 127 -10.88 11.22 7.13
N GLN A 128 -10.29 10.22 6.49
CA GLN A 128 -9.47 10.42 5.28
C GLN A 128 -10.27 11.03 4.12
N THR A 129 -11.56 10.69 4.00
CA THR A 129 -12.46 11.32 3.03
C THR A 129 -12.80 12.76 3.40
N LEU A 130 -13.07 13.04 4.69
CA LEU A 130 -13.35 14.38 5.19
C LEU A 130 -12.18 15.33 4.93
N ILE A 131 -10.94 14.90 5.19
CA ILE A 131 -9.73 15.70 4.93
C ILE A 131 -9.62 16.07 3.45
N LYS A 132 -9.96 15.14 2.55
CA LYS A 132 -9.98 15.40 1.10
C LYS A 132 -11.15 16.29 0.67
N ALA A 133 -12.22 16.37 1.46
CA ALA A 133 -13.36 17.25 1.19
C ALA A 133 -13.07 18.73 1.49
N LEU A 134 -12.05 19.02 2.31
CA LEU A 134 -11.55 20.36 2.59
C LEU A 134 -10.65 20.90 1.47
N PRO A 135 -10.44 22.23 1.39
CA PRO A 135 -9.44 22.82 0.50
C PRO A 135 -8.05 22.17 0.65
N VAL A 136 -7.27 22.12 -0.45
CA VAL A 136 -5.96 21.43 -0.47
C VAL A 136 -4.96 22.05 0.52
N GLU A 137 -5.17 23.32 0.87
CA GLU A 137 -4.40 24.08 1.85
C GLU A 137 -4.40 23.44 3.24
N ILE A 138 -5.35 22.54 3.55
CA ILE A 138 -5.39 21.79 4.82
C ILE A 138 -4.16 20.90 5.03
N GLU A 139 -3.44 20.59 3.95
CA GLU A 139 -2.20 19.81 4.02
C GLU A 139 -1.03 20.60 4.62
N ASN A 140 -1.12 21.93 4.73
CA ASN A 140 -0.04 22.75 5.26
C ASN A 140 0.31 22.38 6.71
N THR A 141 1.61 22.33 7.00
CA THR A 141 2.13 22.09 8.35
C THR A 141 2.21 23.36 9.21
N SER A 142 1.70 24.49 8.71
CA SER A 142 1.66 25.77 9.39
C SER A 142 0.44 26.58 8.98
N LYS A 143 0.06 27.56 9.80
CA LYS A 143 -1.18 28.31 9.63
C LYS A 143 -1.22 29.00 8.26
N VAL A 144 -2.34 28.84 7.56
CA VAL A 144 -2.66 29.54 6.31
C VAL A 144 -4.02 30.24 6.42
N ASP A 145 -4.14 31.41 5.82
CA ASP A 145 -5.40 32.15 5.76
C ASP A 145 -6.22 31.63 4.58
N ALA A 146 -7.18 30.75 4.86
CA ALA A 146 -8.10 30.15 3.90
C ALA A 146 -9.52 30.03 4.50
N GLU A 147 -10.54 29.96 3.63
CA GLU A 147 -11.91 29.62 4.03
C GLU A 147 -12.04 28.09 4.09
N TRP A 148 -12.25 27.53 5.28
CA TRP A 148 -12.30 26.08 5.50
C TRP A 148 -13.69 25.51 5.25
N MET A 149 -14.12 25.54 3.99
CA MET A 149 -15.47 25.19 3.59
C MET A 149 -15.58 23.76 3.06
N ILE A 150 -16.68 23.08 3.37
CA ILE A 150 -17.04 21.76 2.83
C ILE A 150 -18.46 21.83 2.28
N GLY A 151 -18.68 21.38 1.04
CA GLY A 151 -20.01 21.34 0.45
C GLY A 151 -20.97 20.41 1.20
N ASN A 152 -22.22 20.84 1.42
CA ASN A 152 -23.22 20.01 2.10
C ASN A 152 -23.57 18.76 1.29
N GLY A 153 -23.96 17.69 1.97
CA GLY A 153 -24.41 16.46 1.33
C GLY A 153 -24.21 15.21 2.18
N VAL A 154 -24.35 14.06 1.52
CA VAL A 154 -24.15 12.74 2.13
C VAL A 154 -23.13 11.96 1.31
N ILE A 155 -22.19 11.31 2.01
CA ILE A 155 -21.29 10.31 1.45
C ILE A 155 -21.60 8.98 2.12
N GLU A 156 -21.78 7.93 1.32
CA GLU A 156 -21.79 6.55 1.80
C GLU A 156 -20.67 5.80 1.09
N ASP A 157 -19.88 5.05 1.84
CA ASP A 157 -18.71 4.42 1.26
C ASP A 157 -18.31 3.13 1.97
N GLN A 158 -17.72 2.22 1.20
CA GLN A 158 -17.20 0.93 1.64
C GLN A 158 -16.22 0.42 0.57
N PRO A 159 -15.24 -0.42 0.95
CA PRO A 159 -14.30 -0.96 -0.01
C PRO A 159 -14.92 -2.08 -0.87
N GLU A 160 -14.45 -2.17 -2.11
CA GLU A 160 -14.76 -3.23 -3.07
C GLU A 160 -14.06 -4.55 -2.71
N PHE A 161 -12.78 -4.46 -2.30
CA PHE A 161 -11.96 -5.59 -1.85
C PHE A 161 -11.49 -5.40 -0.40
N SER A 162 -11.43 -6.50 0.34
CA SER A 162 -10.99 -6.50 1.74
C SER A 162 -9.48 -6.34 1.90
N TYR A 163 -8.68 -6.77 0.93
CA TYR A 163 -7.24 -6.60 0.90
C TYR A 163 -6.86 -5.50 -0.10
N ARG A 164 -6.21 -4.45 0.38
CA ARG A 164 -5.78 -3.31 -0.42
C ARG A 164 -4.35 -2.99 -0.02
N GLY A 165 -3.41 -3.63 -0.70
CA GLY A 165 -2.02 -3.70 -0.31
C GLY A 165 -1.11 -2.73 -1.07
N ALA A 166 0.00 -2.38 -0.42
CA ALA A 166 1.21 -1.95 -1.09
C ALA A 166 2.38 -2.75 -0.54
N MET A 167 3.27 -3.21 -1.42
CA MET A 167 4.52 -3.83 -1.00
C MET A 167 5.66 -2.81 -1.09
N LEU A 168 6.56 -2.85 -0.12
CA LEU A 168 7.83 -2.14 -0.16
C LEU A 168 8.96 -3.16 -0.03
N ASP A 169 9.78 -3.23 -1.08
CA ASP A 169 11.05 -3.94 -1.05
C ASP A 169 12.08 -3.15 -0.23
N VAL A 170 12.58 -3.79 0.82
CA VAL A 170 13.66 -3.25 1.65
C VAL A 170 14.92 -4.11 1.54
N ALA A 171 14.88 -5.18 0.74
CA ALA A 171 15.96 -6.12 0.55
C ALA A 171 16.96 -5.62 -0.50
N ARG A 172 16.50 -5.11 -1.65
CA ARG A 172 17.42 -4.64 -2.73
C ARG A 172 18.11 -3.34 -2.36
N HIS A 173 17.42 -2.37 -1.78
CA HIS A 173 17.99 -1.28 -1.01
C HIS A 173 17.29 -1.14 0.34
N PHE A 174 18.05 -0.95 1.41
CA PHE A 174 17.48 -0.84 2.74
C PHE A 174 16.79 0.51 2.95
N ILE A 175 15.52 0.46 3.34
CA ILE A 175 14.71 1.64 3.60
C ILE A 175 14.58 1.87 5.11
N SER A 176 14.85 3.09 5.56
CA SER A 176 14.87 3.43 6.98
C SER A 176 13.49 3.30 7.64
N ILE A 177 13.44 3.09 8.95
CA ILE A 177 12.17 3.06 9.71
C ILE A 177 11.32 4.32 9.49
N GLU A 178 11.96 5.49 9.38
CA GLU A 178 11.26 6.76 9.17
C GLU A 178 10.66 6.86 7.76
N ASP A 179 11.33 6.29 6.76
CA ASP A 179 10.80 6.23 5.39
C ASP A 179 9.68 5.20 5.26
N VAL A 180 9.79 4.05 5.96
CA VAL A 180 8.69 3.06 6.06
C VAL A 180 7.45 3.69 6.71
N LYS A 181 7.62 4.41 7.82
CA LYS A 181 6.52 5.15 8.48
C LYS A 181 5.91 6.20 7.56
N HIS A 182 6.75 6.95 6.84
CA HIS A 182 6.27 7.91 5.85
C HIS A 182 5.41 7.23 4.76
N TYR A 183 5.84 6.08 4.26
CA TYR A 183 5.07 5.30 3.29
C TYR A 183 3.73 4.83 3.87
N ILE A 184 3.72 4.35 5.13
CA ILE A 184 2.49 3.99 5.87
C ILE A 184 1.52 5.18 5.98
N ASP A 185 2.02 6.40 6.24
CA ASP A 185 1.18 7.61 6.26
C ASP A 185 0.48 7.83 4.90
N GLN A 186 1.21 7.66 3.80
CA GLN A 186 0.63 7.79 2.46
C GLN A 186 -0.40 6.70 2.17
N MET A 187 -0.10 5.45 2.53
CA MET A 187 -1.03 4.32 2.41
C MET A 187 -2.34 4.58 3.17
N GLY A 188 -2.23 5.07 4.41
CA GLY A 188 -3.37 5.41 5.24
C GLY A 188 -4.24 6.49 4.59
N SER A 189 -3.61 7.52 4.02
CA SER A 189 -4.32 8.57 3.28
C SER A 189 -5.11 8.00 2.08
N LEU A 190 -4.62 6.94 1.44
CA LEU A 190 -5.25 6.30 0.28
C LEU A 190 -6.19 5.14 0.63
N LYS A 191 -6.44 4.90 1.94
CA LYS A 191 -7.30 3.81 2.44
C LYS A 191 -6.78 2.40 2.11
N LEU A 192 -5.48 2.26 1.90
CA LEU A 192 -4.80 0.96 1.86
C LEU A 192 -4.71 0.39 3.28
N ASN A 193 -4.78 -0.94 3.42
CA ASN A 193 -4.90 -1.61 4.71
C ASN A 193 -3.94 -2.80 4.91
N TYR A 194 -3.10 -3.12 3.92
CA TYR A 194 -2.01 -4.07 4.09
C TYR A 194 -0.68 -3.47 3.61
N LEU A 195 0.35 -3.54 4.45
CA LEU A 195 1.72 -3.25 4.08
C LEU A 195 2.46 -4.58 3.97
N HIS A 196 2.82 -4.96 2.76
CA HIS A 196 3.69 -6.10 2.51
C HIS A 196 5.15 -5.63 2.58
N LEU A 197 5.94 -6.19 3.50
CA LEU A 197 7.37 -5.92 3.59
C LEU A 197 8.16 -7.10 3.05
N HIS A 198 8.86 -6.89 1.93
CA HIS A 198 9.78 -7.86 1.37
C HIS A 198 11.12 -7.77 2.09
N LEU A 199 11.32 -8.62 3.11
CA LEU A 199 12.39 -8.48 4.12
C LEU A 199 13.66 -9.27 3.81
N SER A 200 13.64 -10.16 2.81
CA SER A 200 14.82 -10.94 2.45
C SER A 200 14.85 -11.25 0.96
N ASP A 201 16.01 -11.05 0.35
CA ASP A 201 16.30 -11.42 -1.02
C ASP A 201 17.80 -11.80 -1.17
N ASP A 202 18.28 -11.92 -2.39
CA ASP A 202 19.66 -12.26 -2.71
C ASP A 202 20.68 -11.25 -2.20
N GLN A 203 20.33 -9.96 -2.24
CA GLN A 203 21.21 -8.83 -1.89
C GLN A 203 21.14 -8.46 -0.40
N GLY A 204 20.16 -8.94 0.34
CA GLY A 204 19.88 -8.41 1.67
C GLY A 204 18.96 -9.24 2.53
N TRP A 205 19.34 -9.39 3.81
CA TRP A 205 18.45 -9.88 4.86
C TRP A 205 18.18 -8.77 5.90
N ARG A 206 16.91 -8.42 6.10
CA ARG A 206 16.52 -7.13 6.71
C ARG A 206 15.78 -7.23 8.04
N ILE A 207 15.71 -8.41 8.65
CA ILE A 207 15.05 -8.60 9.95
C ILE A 207 15.89 -9.41 10.92
N GLU A 208 16.02 -8.95 12.16
CA GLU A 208 16.75 -9.69 13.20
C GLU A 208 16.06 -11.01 13.58
N ILE A 209 16.77 -12.13 13.34
CA ILE A 209 16.41 -13.47 13.84
C ILE A 209 17.46 -13.88 14.87
N LYS A 210 17.05 -13.97 16.14
CA LYS A 210 17.99 -14.16 17.27
C LYS A 210 18.62 -15.54 17.27
N SER A 211 17.91 -16.55 16.79
CA SER A 211 18.43 -17.91 16.60
C SER A 211 19.46 -18.00 15.47
N TRP A 212 19.43 -17.08 14.50
CA TRP A 212 20.28 -17.05 13.32
C TRP A 212 20.93 -15.65 13.11
N PRO A 213 21.77 -15.17 14.06
CA PRO A 213 22.23 -13.79 14.08
C PRO A 213 23.07 -13.37 12.86
N LYS A 214 23.72 -14.31 12.17
CA LYS A 214 24.53 -13.97 10.99
C LYS A 214 23.70 -13.51 9.80
N LEU A 215 22.38 -13.76 9.80
CA LEU A 215 21.51 -13.25 8.76
C LEU A 215 21.61 -11.72 8.66
N THR A 216 21.64 -11.02 9.79
CA THR A 216 21.86 -9.56 9.80
C THR A 216 23.32 -9.16 9.99
N GLU A 217 24.13 -9.91 10.74
CA GLU A 217 25.57 -9.60 10.90
C GLU A 217 26.38 -9.79 9.61
N ILE A 218 25.90 -10.59 8.64
CA ILE A 218 26.54 -10.83 7.34
C ILE A 218 25.58 -10.45 6.21
N GLY A 219 24.42 -11.12 6.13
CA GLY A 219 23.46 -10.93 5.03
C GLY A 219 22.81 -9.55 4.97
N GLY A 220 22.83 -8.77 6.06
CA GLY A 220 22.32 -7.40 6.09
C GLY A 220 23.36 -6.31 5.78
N LYS A 221 24.64 -6.66 5.59
CA LYS A 221 25.75 -5.67 5.53
C LYS A 221 25.78 -4.82 4.28
N THR A 222 25.28 -5.33 3.16
CA THR A 222 25.32 -4.68 1.85
C THR A 222 23.94 -4.69 1.24
N GLU A 223 23.84 -4.07 0.06
CA GLU A 223 22.66 -4.04 -0.78
C GLU A 223 23.09 -3.95 -2.27
N VAL A 224 22.14 -3.74 -3.17
CA VAL A 224 22.42 -3.51 -4.60
C VAL A 224 23.46 -2.38 -4.76
N GLY A 225 24.39 -2.55 -5.70
CA GLY A 225 25.45 -1.57 -5.95
C GLY A 225 26.59 -1.57 -4.92
N GLY A 226 26.51 -2.39 -3.87
CA GLY A 226 27.61 -2.58 -2.89
C GLY A 226 27.74 -1.45 -1.87
N THR A 227 26.67 -0.67 -1.68
CA THR A 227 26.56 0.31 -0.60
C THR A 227 26.28 -0.37 0.74
N GLU A 228 26.40 0.39 1.83
CA GLU A 228 26.05 -0.09 3.17
C GLU A 228 24.56 -0.36 3.23
N GLY A 229 24.20 -1.60 3.56
CA GLY A 229 22.80 -1.99 3.73
C GLY A 229 22.27 -1.66 5.13
N GLY A 230 21.32 -2.44 5.59
CA GLY A 230 20.81 -2.37 6.96
C GLY A 230 19.84 -3.49 7.27
N PHE A 231 19.24 -3.43 8.46
CA PHE A 231 18.19 -4.33 8.90
C PHE A 231 17.38 -3.69 10.03
N PHE A 232 16.17 -4.18 10.24
CA PHE A 232 15.34 -3.88 11.40
C PHE A 232 15.67 -4.82 12.55
N THR A 233 15.97 -4.27 13.72
CA THR A 233 15.92 -5.07 14.95
C THR A 233 14.48 -5.52 15.22
N GLN A 234 14.29 -6.50 16.10
CA GLN A 234 12.93 -6.89 16.48
C GLN A 234 12.15 -5.74 17.15
N GLU A 235 12.81 -4.76 17.76
CA GLU A 235 12.14 -3.58 18.32
C GLU A 235 11.77 -2.57 17.24
N ASP A 236 12.64 -2.32 16.25
CA ASP A 236 12.30 -1.48 15.09
C ASP A 236 11.10 -2.06 14.34
N TYR A 237 11.09 -3.38 14.13
CA TYR A 237 9.98 -4.05 13.46
C TYR A 237 8.68 -3.96 14.27
N LYS A 238 8.71 -4.13 15.61
CA LYS A 238 7.53 -3.89 16.46
C LYS A 238 7.02 -2.45 16.38
N GLU A 239 7.93 -1.49 16.27
CA GLU A 239 7.56 -0.09 16.09
C GLU A 239 6.85 0.14 14.74
N ILE A 240 7.35 -0.47 13.65
CA ILE A 240 6.67 -0.47 12.35
C ILE A 240 5.27 -1.09 12.45
N ILE A 241 5.16 -2.28 13.07
CA ILE A 241 3.87 -2.96 13.31
C ILE A 241 2.89 -2.04 14.03
N GLN A 242 3.32 -1.40 15.12
CA GLN A 242 2.46 -0.54 15.92
C GLN A 242 2.05 0.72 15.14
N TYR A 243 2.99 1.35 14.43
CA TYR A 243 2.73 2.56 13.64
C TYR A 243 1.73 2.30 12.50
N ALA A 244 1.84 1.13 11.86
CA ALA A 244 0.89 0.65 10.87
C ALA A 244 -0.49 0.35 11.49
N ALA A 245 -0.52 -0.37 12.61
CA ALA A 245 -1.75 -0.73 13.31
C ALA A 245 -2.53 0.50 13.80
N ASP A 246 -1.85 1.56 14.24
CA ASP A 246 -2.48 2.81 14.63
C ASP A 246 -3.27 3.45 13.48
N ARG A 247 -2.87 3.17 12.23
CA ARG A 247 -3.49 3.60 10.96
C ARG A 247 -4.34 2.51 10.31
N PHE A 248 -4.65 1.45 11.05
CA PHE A 248 -5.45 0.31 10.59
C PHE A 248 -4.83 -0.43 9.38
N ILE A 249 -3.49 -0.38 9.27
CA ILE A 249 -2.73 -1.12 8.27
C ILE A 249 -2.14 -2.37 8.93
N THR A 250 -2.37 -3.52 8.31
CA THR A 250 -1.82 -4.81 8.74
C THR A 250 -0.52 -5.07 7.99
N VAL A 251 0.57 -5.35 8.70
CA VAL A 251 1.84 -5.72 8.06
C VAL A 251 1.84 -7.21 7.72
N VAL A 252 2.25 -7.53 6.50
CA VAL A 252 2.51 -8.89 5.99
C VAL A 252 4.01 -8.98 5.71
N PRO A 253 4.79 -9.66 6.55
CA PRO A 253 6.21 -9.85 6.26
C PRO A 253 6.40 -10.99 5.28
N GLU A 254 7.39 -10.82 4.41
CA GLU A 254 7.88 -11.86 3.52
C GLU A 254 9.29 -12.27 3.88
N ILE A 255 9.48 -13.58 3.90
CA ILE A 255 10.80 -14.20 3.76
C ILE A 255 10.71 -15.07 2.52
N ASP A 256 11.37 -14.64 1.45
CA ASP A 256 11.31 -15.35 0.17
C ASP A 256 12.08 -16.67 0.21
N MET A 257 11.48 -17.70 -0.40
CA MET A 257 12.00 -19.05 -0.43
C MET A 257 11.26 -19.95 -1.44
N PRO A 258 11.92 -20.96 -2.04
CA PRO A 258 13.32 -21.33 -1.84
C PRO A 258 14.32 -20.49 -2.65
N GLY A 259 13.86 -19.80 -3.71
CA GLY A 259 14.63 -18.79 -4.46
C GLY A 259 14.80 -17.49 -3.68
N HIS A 260 15.56 -16.54 -4.23
CA HIS A 260 15.86 -15.24 -3.60
C HIS A 260 16.50 -15.34 -2.20
N THR A 261 17.39 -16.31 -2.02
CA THR A 261 17.92 -16.68 -0.68
C THR A 261 19.40 -16.41 -0.49
N ASN A 262 20.11 -15.81 -1.45
CA ASN A 262 21.57 -15.70 -1.40
C ASN A 262 22.10 -15.00 -0.13
N ALA A 263 21.41 -13.99 0.41
CA ALA A 263 21.82 -13.35 1.66
C ALA A 263 21.88 -14.33 2.85
N ALA A 264 20.95 -15.29 2.92
CA ALA A 264 20.95 -16.34 3.93
C ALA A 264 22.04 -17.39 3.65
N LEU A 265 22.25 -17.76 2.38
CA LEU A 265 23.31 -18.69 1.96
C LEU A 265 24.71 -18.15 2.25
N ALA A 266 24.91 -16.83 2.14
CA ALA A 266 26.16 -16.16 2.48
C ALA A 266 26.41 -16.11 4.00
N ALA A 267 25.33 -16.02 4.79
CA ALA A 267 25.41 -16.02 6.25
C ALA A 267 25.70 -17.42 6.84
N TYR A 268 25.12 -18.47 6.24
CA TYR A 268 25.18 -19.84 6.74
C TYR A 268 25.47 -20.86 5.64
N ALA A 269 26.73 -21.30 5.57
CA ALA A 269 27.19 -22.30 4.61
C ALA A 269 26.37 -23.60 4.61
N GLU A 270 25.87 -24.03 5.77
CA GLU A 270 25.08 -25.25 5.91
C GLU A 270 23.70 -25.21 5.24
N LEU A 271 23.28 -24.05 4.73
CA LEU A 271 22.07 -23.88 3.93
C LEU A 271 22.36 -23.89 2.42
N ASN A 272 23.63 -23.74 2.02
CA ASN A 272 24.02 -23.58 0.61
C ASN A 272 24.25 -24.93 -0.08
N PRO A 273 23.42 -25.32 -1.07
CA PRO A 273 23.63 -26.55 -1.84
C PRO A 273 24.72 -26.42 -2.91
N GLY A 274 25.64 -25.45 -2.78
CA GLY A 274 26.76 -25.22 -3.69
C GLY A 274 26.47 -24.20 -4.79
N VAL A 275 25.41 -23.41 -4.62
CA VAL A 275 25.10 -22.27 -5.49
C VAL A 275 25.95 -21.08 -5.06
N ASN A 276 26.47 -20.33 -6.02
CA ASN A 276 27.17 -19.08 -5.76
C ASN A 276 27.16 -18.21 -7.02
N LEU A 277 26.81 -16.92 -6.92
CA LEU A 277 27.02 -15.99 -8.04
C LEU A 277 27.48 -14.59 -7.61
N PRO A 278 28.78 -14.44 -7.33
CA PRO A 278 29.53 -13.31 -7.90
C PRO A 278 30.73 -13.73 -8.80
N ASP A 279 30.98 -12.97 -9.88
CA ASP A 279 31.89 -13.21 -11.04
C ASP A 279 31.59 -14.43 -11.95
N GLY A 280 30.51 -15.18 -11.70
CA GLY A 280 30.06 -16.28 -12.55
C GLY A 280 29.15 -15.85 -13.71
N ASP A 281 28.94 -16.75 -14.69
CA ASP A 281 27.99 -16.56 -15.79
C ASP A 281 26.61 -17.07 -15.39
N PHE A 282 25.64 -16.16 -15.27
CA PHE A 282 24.25 -16.46 -14.92
C PHE A 282 23.65 -17.62 -15.75
N ALA A 283 23.95 -17.67 -17.05
CA ALA A 283 23.41 -18.73 -17.93
C ALA A 283 23.84 -20.14 -17.50
N THR A 284 25.03 -20.28 -16.91
CA THR A 284 25.55 -21.57 -16.45
C THR A 284 24.89 -22.07 -15.16
N MET A 285 24.31 -21.17 -14.35
CA MET A 285 23.57 -21.54 -13.14
C MET A 285 22.19 -22.07 -13.47
N THR A 286 21.50 -21.46 -14.44
CA THR A 286 20.16 -21.89 -14.88
C THR A 286 20.15 -23.20 -15.67
N GLU A 287 21.28 -23.59 -16.26
CA GLU A 287 21.41 -24.85 -17.04
C GLU A 287 22.06 -26.01 -16.26
N GLY A 288 22.66 -25.73 -15.09
CA GLY A 288 23.40 -26.68 -14.28
C GLY A 288 22.54 -27.44 -13.28
N LYS A 289 22.90 -28.69 -12.97
CA LYS A 289 22.31 -29.42 -11.82
C LYS A 289 23.03 -29.03 -10.54
N ILE A 290 22.27 -28.64 -9.51
CA ILE A 290 22.79 -28.33 -8.17
C ILE A 290 23.20 -29.63 -7.45
N ASP A 291 24.39 -29.65 -6.84
CA ASP A 291 24.87 -30.78 -6.02
C ASP A 291 24.45 -30.62 -4.55
N PHE A 292 23.21 -30.99 -4.25
CA PHE A 292 22.70 -30.98 -2.86
C PHE A 292 23.51 -31.87 -1.89
N ASP A 293 24.31 -32.83 -2.38
CA ASP A 293 25.18 -33.67 -1.53
C ASP A 293 26.44 -32.92 -1.07
N ILE A 294 26.68 -31.68 -1.52
CA ILE A 294 27.83 -30.88 -1.07
C ILE A 294 27.78 -30.56 0.43
N LEU A 295 26.57 -30.45 0.99
CA LEU A 295 26.33 -30.21 2.41
C LEU A 295 26.87 -31.34 3.30
N ASP A 296 26.89 -32.58 2.77
CA ASP A 296 27.43 -33.73 3.49
C ASP A 296 28.96 -33.86 3.37
N LYS A 297 29.60 -32.98 2.57
CA LYS A 297 31.04 -33.02 2.27
C LYS A 297 31.79 -31.87 2.93
N ASN A 298 31.58 -30.65 2.44
CA ASN A 298 32.30 -29.45 2.87
C ASN A 298 31.56 -28.19 2.37
N PRO A 299 30.42 -27.83 2.98
CA PRO A 299 29.63 -26.68 2.54
C PRO A 299 30.44 -25.39 2.60
N GLN A 300 30.30 -24.54 1.59
CA GLN A 300 30.88 -23.19 1.57
C GLN A 300 29.75 -22.15 1.60
N PRO A 301 29.91 -21.04 2.33
CA PRO A 301 28.97 -19.94 2.24
C PRO A 301 28.99 -19.38 0.81
N ALA A 302 27.84 -18.90 0.34
CA ALA A 302 27.81 -18.08 -0.85
C ALA A 302 28.55 -16.74 -0.59
N GLU A 303 28.93 -16.06 -1.65
CA GLU A 303 29.40 -14.68 -1.53
C GLU A 303 28.19 -13.73 -1.51
N LEU A 304 28.35 -12.56 -0.87
CA LEU A 304 27.32 -11.53 -0.87
C LEU A 304 27.11 -11.00 -2.30
N TYR A 305 25.85 -10.77 -2.67
CA TYR A 305 25.47 -10.37 -4.00
C TYR A 305 25.01 -8.91 -4.02
N THR A 306 25.44 -8.16 -5.04
CA THR A 306 25.16 -6.71 -5.15
C THR A 306 24.67 -6.32 -6.56
N GLY A 307 24.36 -7.33 -7.40
CA GLY A 307 23.76 -7.13 -8.72
C GLY A 307 22.22 -7.11 -8.65
N ILE A 308 21.59 -7.27 -9.81
CA ILE A 308 20.13 -7.23 -9.97
C ILE A 308 19.57 -8.41 -10.80
N GLU A 309 20.41 -9.39 -11.12
CA GLU A 309 19.98 -10.68 -11.69
C GLU A 309 19.22 -11.50 -10.64
N VAL A 310 18.28 -12.33 -11.09
CA VAL A 310 17.29 -13.02 -10.25
C VAL A 310 17.21 -14.50 -10.57
N GLY A 311 16.78 -15.30 -9.58
CA GLY A 311 16.47 -16.73 -9.75
C GLY A 311 17.66 -17.68 -9.87
N PHE A 312 18.87 -17.22 -9.55
CA PHE A 312 20.07 -18.07 -9.49
C PHE A 312 20.23 -18.79 -8.15
N SER A 313 19.58 -18.32 -7.08
CA SER A 313 19.74 -18.84 -5.72
C SER A 313 18.69 -19.90 -5.37
N THR A 314 19.04 -20.84 -4.48
CA THR A 314 18.07 -21.74 -3.86
C THR A 314 18.59 -22.33 -2.56
N PHE A 315 17.69 -22.57 -1.60
CA PHE A 315 18.00 -23.39 -0.45
C PHE A 315 18.25 -24.86 -0.80
N ALA A 316 18.95 -25.57 0.08
CA ALA A 316 19.05 -27.02 0.03
C ALA A 316 17.73 -27.71 0.44
N THR A 317 16.75 -27.72 -0.47
CA THR A 317 15.38 -28.20 -0.23
C THR A 317 15.30 -29.66 0.23
N ASN A 318 16.29 -30.50 -0.08
CA ASN A 318 16.30 -31.91 0.33
C ASN A 318 16.98 -32.18 1.70
N LYS A 319 17.36 -31.15 2.45
CA LYS A 319 18.01 -31.29 3.76
C LYS A 319 17.14 -30.76 4.90
N GLU A 320 17.06 -31.53 5.99
CA GLU A 320 16.28 -31.15 7.18
C GLU A 320 16.79 -29.89 7.92
N ILE A 321 18.07 -29.54 7.75
CA ILE A 321 18.61 -28.29 8.32
C ILE A 321 17.89 -27.07 7.74
N THR A 322 17.51 -27.10 6.46
CA THR A 322 16.73 -26.05 5.81
C THR A 322 15.39 -25.85 6.48
N TYR A 323 14.66 -26.94 6.78
CA TYR A 323 13.37 -26.85 7.44
C TYR A 323 13.48 -26.48 8.92
N THR A 324 14.59 -26.80 9.58
CA THR A 324 14.89 -26.32 10.94
C THR A 324 15.11 -24.81 10.91
N PHE A 325 15.91 -24.31 9.96
CA PHE A 325 16.12 -22.89 9.73
C PHE A 325 14.82 -22.14 9.44
N VAL A 326 14.03 -22.62 8.46
CA VAL A 326 12.73 -22.01 8.12
C VAL A 326 11.80 -22.00 9.32
N GLU A 327 11.71 -23.09 10.08
CA GLU A 327 10.88 -23.14 11.26
C GLU A 327 11.30 -22.12 12.34
N ASP A 328 12.60 -21.98 12.61
CA ASP A 328 13.12 -21.00 13.57
C ASP A 328 12.81 -19.55 13.14
N VAL A 329 13.06 -19.22 11.87
CA VAL A 329 12.76 -17.89 11.30
C VAL A 329 11.26 -17.59 11.41
N ILE A 330 10.40 -18.49 10.91
CA ILE A 330 8.95 -18.31 10.91
C ILE A 330 8.43 -18.17 12.34
N LYS A 331 8.92 -19.00 13.27
CA LYS A 331 8.51 -18.93 14.68
C LYS A 331 8.83 -17.56 15.31
N GLU A 332 10.01 -17.01 15.07
CA GLU A 332 10.37 -15.68 15.57
C GLU A 332 9.54 -14.58 14.90
N LEU A 333 9.38 -14.64 13.58
CA LEU A 333 8.60 -13.65 12.81
C LEU A 333 7.12 -13.63 13.20
N VAL A 334 6.52 -14.81 13.42
CA VAL A 334 5.13 -14.96 13.89
C VAL A 334 4.94 -14.33 15.27
N ALA A 335 5.93 -14.42 16.16
CA ALA A 335 5.86 -13.81 17.49
C ALA A 335 5.81 -12.26 17.43
N LEU A 336 6.27 -11.67 16.32
CA LEU A 336 6.26 -10.22 16.08
C LEU A 336 5.07 -9.76 15.23
N THR A 337 4.42 -10.68 14.51
CA THR A 337 3.44 -10.36 13.47
C THR A 337 2.01 -10.67 13.95
N PRO A 338 1.22 -9.66 14.37
CA PRO A 338 -0.15 -9.88 14.81
C PRO A 338 -1.10 -10.22 13.65
N GLY A 339 -0.81 -9.74 12.44
CA GLY A 339 -1.58 -10.02 11.23
C GLY A 339 -1.70 -11.52 10.92
N PRO A 340 -2.70 -11.95 10.13
CA PRO A 340 -2.99 -13.36 9.92
C PRO A 340 -2.04 -14.03 8.93
N TYR A 341 -1.26 -13.26 8.17
CA TYR A 341 -0.47 -13.73 7.04
C TYR A 341 1.02 -13.73 7.30
N ILE A 342 1.71 -14.69 6.68
CA ILE A 342 3.15 -14.67 6.42
C ILE A 342 3.33 -14.94 4.93
N HIS A 343 4.05 -14.08 4.23
CA HIS A 343 4.40 -14.33 2.84
C HIS A 343 5.66 -15.21 2.78
N ILE A 344 5.61 -16.26 1.96
CA ILE A 344 6.70 -17.25 1.83
C ILE A 344 7.44 -17.10 0.49
N GLY A 345 7.10 -16.07 -0.29
CA GLY A 345 7.62 -15.82 -1.63
C GLY A 345 7.32 -16.96 -2.58
N GLY A 346 8.37 -17.53 -3.17
CA GLY A 346 8.31 -18.70 -4.04
C GLY A 346 8.38 -18.40 -5.54
N ASP A 347 8.57 -17.14 -5.91
CA ASP A 347 8.84 -16.73 -7.28
C ASP A 347 10.24 -17.14 -7.73
N GLU A 348 10.42 -17.07 -9.05
CA GLU A 348 11.70 -17.11 -9.77
C GLU A 348 12.72 -18.17 -9.29
N SER A 349 12.25 -19.29 -8.75
CA SER A 349 13.08 -20.38 -8.22
C SER A 349 13.68 -21.25 -9.34
N HIS A 350 14.28 -20.60 -10.36
CA HIS A 350 14.65 -21.18 -11.66
C HIS A 350 15.64 -22.34 -11.57
N VAL A 351 16.53 -22.31 -10.57
CA VAL A 351 17.52 -23.37 -10.34
C VAL A 351 17.01 -24.46 -9.40
N THR A 352 15.78 -24.35 -8.88
CA THR A 352 15.15 -25.37 -8.05
C THR A 352 14.40 -26.37 -8.94
N GLU A 353 14.78 -27.63 -8.91
CA GLU A 353 14.08 -28.68 -9.65
C GLU A 353 12.60 -28.77 -9.23
N LYS A 354 11.72 -29.08 -10.18
CA LYS A 354 10.28 -28.88 -9.98
C LYS A 354 9.70 -29.69 -8.81
N ASP A 355 10.09 -30.95 -8.69
CA ASP A 355 9.60 -31.83 -7.62
C ASP A 355 10.11 -31.36 -6.25
N ASP A 356 11.33 -30.82 -6.20
CA ASP A 356 11.93 -30.27 -4.98
C ASP A 356 11.25 -28.96 -4.57
N TYR A 357 10.91 -28.10 -5.53
CA TYR A 357 10.11 -26.89 -5.30
C TYR A 357 8.74 -27.24 -4.70
N ILE A 358 8.02 -28.19 -5.30
CA ILE A 358 6.70 -28.64 -4.80
C ILE A 358 6.84 -29.16 -3.38
N TYR A 359 7.80 -30.04 -3.12
CA TYR A 359 8.06 -30.57 -1.79
C TYR A 359 8.38 -29.45 -0.78
N PHE A 360 9.20 -28.48 -1.17
CA PHE A 360 9.56 -27.36 -0.32
C PHE A 360 8.36 -26.49 0.05
N VAL A 361 7.60 -26.02 -0.94
CA VAL A 361 6.40 -25.19 -0.70
C VAL A 361 5.41 -25.91 0.22
N GLU A 362 5.17 -27.20 -0.04
CA GLU A 362 4.26 -28.02 0.78
C GLU A 362 4.72 -28.15 2.24
N ARG A 363 6.02 -28.26 2.48
CA ARG A 363 6.62 -28.33 3.82
C ARG A 363 6.57 -26.98 4.54
N VAL A 364 6.86 -25.88 3.84
CA VAL A 364 6.89 -24.55 4.44
C VAL A 364 5.50 -24.08 4.86
N GLN A 365 4.47 -24.28 4.03
CA GLN A 365 3.10 -23.92 4.42
C GLN A 365 2.59 -24.71 5.64
N GLU A 366 3.06 -25.95 5.85
CA GLU A 366 2.75 -26.72 7.06
C GLU A 366 3.37 -26.06 8.31
N ILE A 367 4.59 -25.52 8.19
CA ILE A 367 5.25 -24.76 9.26
C ILE A 367 4.46 -23.47 9.56
N VAL A 368 4.10 -22.69 8.54
CA VAL A 368 3.29 -21.46 8.72
C VAL A 368 1.95 -21.77 9.40
N THR A 369 1.27 -22.83 8.94
CA THR A 369 0.00 -23.30 9.52
C THR A 369 0.16 -23.78 10.96
N LYS A 370 1.25 -24.50 11.27
CA LYS A 370 1.59 -24.96 12.63
C LYS A 370 1.69 -23.80 13.62
N TYR A 371 2.14 -22.62 13.18
CA TYR A 371 2.22 -21.41 14.00
C TYR A 371 0.98 -20.50 13.89
N GLY A 372 -0.13 -21.01 13.32
CA GLY A 372 -1.43 -20.35 13.34
C GLY A 372 -1.56 -19.17 12.38
N LYS A 373 -0.74 -19.14 11.33
CA LYS A 373 -0.82 -18.16 10.24
C LYS A 373 -1.27 -18.82 8.95
N THR A 374 -1.62 -17.99 7.98
CA THR A 374 -1.95 -18.37 6.62
C THR A 374 -0.85 -17.92 5.68
N SER A 375 -0.41 -18.79 4.78
CA SER A 375 0.59 -18.42 3.78
C SER A 375 0.01 -17.51 2.71
N ILE A 376 0.78 -16.52 2.29
CA ILE A 376 0.70 -15.91 0.95
C ILE A 376 1.99 -16.29 0.22
N GLY A 377 1.95 -16.49 -1.09
CA GLY A 377 3.15 -16.62 -1.91
C GLY A 377 2.87 -16.20 -3.34
N TRP A 378 3.92 -15.91 -4.10
CA TRP A 378 3.81 -15.55 -5.52
C TRP A 378 3.20 -16.70 -6.33
N ASP A 379 2.60 -16.39 -7.48
CA ASP A 379 1.68 -17.30 -8.16
C ASP A 379 2.24 -18.71 -8.44
N GLU A 380 3.55 -18.84 -8.59
CA GLU A 380 4.29 -20.09 -8.70
C GLU A 380 3.95 -21.10 -7.60
N ILE A 381 3.62 -20.67 -6.38
CA ILE A 381 3.24 -21.60 -5.28
C ILE A 381 2.03 -22.45 -5.66
N ALA A 382 1.14 -21.95 -6.53
CA ALA A 382 -0.07 -22.66 -6.97
C ALA A 382 0.22 -23.93 -7.78
N THR A 383 1.47 -24.13 -8.21
CA THR A 383 1.90 -25.37 -8.86
C THR A 383 2.16 -26.51 -7.88
N ALA A 384 2.28 -26.21 -6.58
CA ALA A 384 2.26 -27.18 -5.50
C ALA A 384 0.82 -27.38 -4.98
N LYS A 385 0.62 -28.35 -4.08
CA LYS A 385 -0.67 -28.50 -3.40
C LYS A 385 -0.79 -27.48 -2.27
N LEU A 386 -1.64 -26.49 -2.45
CA LEU A 386 -1.86 -25.43 -1.47
C LEU A 386 -2.70 -25.89 -0.28
N ALA A 387 -2.30 -25.47 0.93
CA ALA A 387 -3.07 -25.64 2.15
C ALA A 387 -4.33 -24.77 2.10
N PRO A 388 -5.47 -25.19 2.68
CA PRO A 388 -6.71 -24.42 2.64
C PRO A 388 -6.55 -23.00 3.20
N GLY A 389 -6.95 -22.02 2.40
CA GLY A 389 -6.90 -20.60 2.77
C GLY A 389 -5.60 -19.90 2.39
N THR A 390 -4.58 -20.64 1.92
CA THR A 390 -3.38 -20.05 1.31
C THR A 390 -3.78 -19.13 0.17
N VAL A 391 -3.04 -18.03 -0.03
CA VAL A 391 -3.33 -17.05 -1.08
C VAL A 391 -2.19 -17.05 -2.09
N ALA A 392 -2.53 -17.17 -3.37
CA ALA A 392 -1.55 -17.01 -4.44
C ALA A 392 -1.58 -15.57 -4.97
N GLN A 393 -0.43 -14.90 -4.97
CA GLN A 393 -0.27 -13.54 -5.46
C GLN A 393 0.07 -13.53 -6.95
N PHE A 394 -0.92 -13.18 -7.76
CA PHE A 394 -0.83 -13.20 -9.22
C PHE A 394 -0.08 -11.99 -9.76
N TRP A 395 1.15 -12.23 -10.23
CA TRP A 395 2.02 -11.23 -10.82
C TRP A 395 2.35 -11.51 -12.30
N ALA A 396 2.48 -12.79 -12.69
CA ALA A 396 3.01 -13.16 -13.99
C ALA A 396 2.08 -14.09 -14.79
N LEU A 397 1.79 -15.30 -14.27
CA LEU A 397 1.16 -16.37 -15.05
C LEU A 397 -0.31 -16.59 -14.71
N GLU A 398 -1.19 -16.28 -15.66
CA GLU A 398 -2.64 -16.47 -15.50
C GLU A 398 -3.03 -17.92 -15.16
N GLU A 399 -2.31 -18.90 -15.71
CA GLU A 399 -2.55 -20.31 -15.44
C GLU A 399 -2.32 -20.67 -13.96
N ASN A 400 -1.36 -20.01 -13.30
CA ASN A 400 -1.11 -20.22 -11.87
C ASN A 400 -2.27 -19.68 -11.01
N ALA A 401 -2.84 -18.53 -11.38
CA ALA A 401 -4.05 -18.01 -10.73
C ALA A 401 -5.23 -18.99 -10.88
N LYS A 402 -5.41 -19.60 -12.06
CA LYS A 402 -6.43 -20.64 -12.28
C LYS A 402 -6.18 -21.87 -11.41
N LEU A 403 -4.94 -22.33 -11.30
CA LEU A 403 -4.57 -23.45 -10.42
C LEU A 403 -4.91 -23.16 -8.95
N ALA A 404 -4.60 -21.96 -8.44
CA ALA A 404 -4.94 -21.57 -7.08
C ALA A 404 -6.46 -21.64 -6.84
N LYS A 405 -7.23 -21.08 -7.78
CA LYS A 405 -8.69 -21.14 -7.76
C LYS A 405 -9.23 -22.57 -7.80
N GLU A 406 -8.72 -23.42 -8.69
CA GLU A 406 -9.15 -24.81 -8.83
C GLU A 406 -8.92 -25.61 -7.54
N GLN A 407 -7.88 -25.25 -6.79
CA GLN A 407 -7.59 -25.80 -5.46
C GLN A 407 -8.47 -25.20 -4.35
N GLY A 408 -9.31 -24.21 -4.66
CA GLY A 408 -10.24 -23.55 -3.72
C GLY A 408 -9.62 -22.39 -2.93
N ASN A 409 -8.50 -21.86 -3.39
CA ASN A 409 -7.77 -20.77 -2.73
C ASN A 409 -8.02 -19.42 -3.42
N GLN A 410 -7.85 -18.33 -2.66
CA GLN A 410 -8.06 -16.98 -3.17
C GLN A 410 -6.80 -16.45 -3.85
N ILE A 411 -6.99 -15.43 -4.68
CA ILE A 411 -5.93 -14.76 -5.45
C ILE A 411 -5.76 -13.33 -4.96
N LEU A 412 -4.51 -12.92 -4.75
CA LEU A 412 -4.14 -11.52 -4.56
C LEU A 412 -3.63 -10.95 -5.89
N MET A 413 -4.31 -9.94 -6.43
CA MET A 413 -4.03 -9.42 -7.76
C MET A 413 -2.90 -8.40 -7.71
N SER A 414 -1.78 -8.68 -8.37
CA SER A 414 -0.67 -7.71 -8.54
C SER A 414 0.02 -7.85 -9.90
N PRO A 415 -0.72 -7.95 -11.04
CA PRO A 415 -0.11 -8.25 -12.32
C PRO A 415 0.98 -7.23 -12.67
N ALA A 416 2.19 -7.71 -12.98
CA ALA A 416 3.37 -6.88 -13.21
C ALA A 416 3.20 -5.87 -14.35
N LYS A 417 2.24 -6.10 -15.25
CA LYS A 417 1.88 -5.19 -16.35
C LYS A 417 0.90 -4.08 -15.96
N ARG A 418 0.46 -4.01 -14.70
CA ARG A 418 -0.51 -3.02 -14.20
C ARG A 418 -0.14 -2.43 -12.83
N ALA A 419 0.30 -3.29 -11.91
CA ALA A 419 0.35 -2.96 -10.49
C ALA A 419 1.75 -2.72 -9.94
N TYR A 420 2.79 -3.11 -10.67
CA TYR A 420 4.19 -2.93 -10.27
C TYR A 420 4.59 -1.46 -10.42
N LEU A 421 4.92 -0.84 -9.29
CA LEU A 421 5.27 0.57 -9.18
C LEU A 421 6.71 0.85 -9.58
N ASP A 422 7.58 -0.16 -9.62
CA ASP A 422 8.95 -0.07 -10.11
C ASP A 422 9.04 -0.11 -11.63
N MET A 423 7.95 -0.44 -12.35
CA MET A 423 7.96 -0.34 -13.80
C MET A 423 8.08 1.12 -14.25
N GLN A 424 8.87 1.35 -15.29
CA GLN A 424 9.05 2.64 -15.94
C GLN A 424 7.71 3.13 -16.50
N TYR A 425 7.46 4.45 -16.41
CA TYR A 425 6.27 5.06 -16.99
C TYR A 425 6.31 5.04 -18.53
N ASP A 426 7.47 5.38 -19.09
CA ASP A 426 7.80 5.33 -20.51
C ASP A 426 9.32 5.14 -20.72
N SER A 427 9.76 5.09 -21.98
CA SER A 427 11.16 4.87 -22.38
C SER A 427 12.13 6.00 -22.01
N THR A 428 11.64 7.13 -21.49
CA THR A 428 12.45 8.25 -21.02
C THR A 428 12.68 8.23 -19.51
N SER A 429 11.95 7.39 -18.78
CA SER A 429 12.10 7.16 -17.34
C SER A 429 13.55 6.83 -16.99
N ARG A 430 14.02 7.34 -15.85
CA ARG A 430 15.40 7.14 -15.36
C ARG A 430 15.50 6.12 -14.23
N LEU A 431 14.42 5.96 -13.48
CA LEU A 431 14.25 4.99 -12.41
C LEU A 431 13.29 3.90 -12.89
N GLY A 432 13.37 2.74 -12.26
CA GLY A 432 12.53 1.60 -12.56
C GLY A 432 13.06 0.72 -13.68
N LEU A 433 12.36 -0.39 -13.88
CA LEU A 433 12.63 -1.41 -14.89
C LEU A 433 11.52 -1.42 -15.97
N HIS A 434 11.69 -2.18 -17.05
CA HIS A 434 10.67 -2.26 -18.12
C HIS A 434 10.48 -3.69 -18.66
N TRP A 435 10.90 -4.70 -17.88
CA TRP A 435 10.87 -6.09 -18.30
C TRP A 435 9.43 -6.58 -18.54
N ALA A 436 8.46 -6.10 -17.75
CA ALA A 436 7.05 -6.46 -17.88
C ALA A 436 6.30 -5.57 -18.88
N ALA A 437 6.46 -4.26 -18.74
CA ALA A 437 5.81 -3.23 -19.53
C ALA A 437 6.40 -1.84 -19.23
N TYR A 438 6.02 -0.85 -20.04
CA TYR A 438 5.92 0.53 -19.57
C TYR A 438 4.52 0.76 -19.02
N ILE A 439 4.39 1.34 -17.83
CA ILE A 439 3.11 1.52 -17.13
C ILE A 439 2.90 3.00 -16.82
N GLU A 440 2.16 3.68 -17.68
CA GLU A 440 1.64 5.01 -17.38
C GLU A 440 0.47 4.91 -16.37
N LEU A 441 0.07 6.05 -15.81
CA LEU A 441 -0.99 6.20 -14.82
C LEU A 441 -2.34 5.64 -15.29
N ASP A 442 -2.69 5.84 -16.55
CA ASP A 442 -3.93 5.28 -17.13
C ASP A 442 -3.85 3.76 -17.29
N ASP A 443 -2.68 3.20 -17.60
CA ASP A 443 -2.47 1.74 -17.66
C ASP A 443 -2.63 1.08 -16.29
N SER A 444 -2.18 1.78 -15.23
CA SER A 444 -2.33 1.33 -13.84
C SER A 444 -3.76 1.48 -13.31
N TYR A 445 -4.56 2.38 -13.91
CA TYR A 445 -5.95 2.64 -13.51
C TYR A 445 -6.99 1.84 -14.33
N ASN A 446 -6.83 1.77 -15.66
CA ASN A 446 -7.83 1.25 -16.60
C ASN A 446 -7.78 -0.27 -16.75
N TRP A 447 -8.06 -0.96 -15.65
CA TRP A 447 -8.27 -2.41 -15.62
C TRP A 447 -9.23 -2.76 -14.49
N ASP A 448 -9.88 -3.91 -14.59
CA ASP A 448 -10.77 -4.44 -13.56
C ASP A 448 -10.22 -5.78 -13.07
N PRO A 449 -9.83 -5.91 -11.79
CA PRO A 449 -9.31 -7.15 -11.24
C PRO A 449 -10.23 -8.35 -11.53
N ALA A 450 -11.55 -8.16 -11.50
CA ALA A 450 -12.54 -9.21 -11.68
C ALA A 450 -12.70 -9.70 -13.13
N THR A 451 -12.08 -9.03 -14.11
CA THR A 451 -12.12 -9.41 -15.53
C THR A 451 -10.75 -9.41 -16.20
N TYR A 452 -9.67 -9.24 -15.42
CA TYR A 452 -8.31 -9.15 -15.94
C TYR A 452 -7.79 -10.49 -16.50
N ALA A 453 -8.11 -11.59 -15.83
CA ALA A 453 -7.70 -12.94 -16.18
C ALA A 453 -8.92 -13.80 -16.53
N ASP A 454 -8.83 -14.57 -17.62
CA ASP A 454 -9.95 -15.41 -18.06
C ASP A 454 -10.26 -16.47 -17.00
N GLY A 455 -11.55 -16.57 -16.64
CA GLY A 455 -12.01 -17.56 -15.66
C GLY A 455 -11.73 -17.21 -14.20
N ILE A 456 -11.12 -16.07 -13.89
CA ILE A 456 -11.04 -15.52 -12.53
C ILE A 456 -12.15 -14.48 -12.35
N ASN A 457 -12.95 -14.63 -11.31
CA ASN A 457 -14.06 -13.73 -11.00
C ASN A 457 -13.81 -13.01 -9.68
N LYS A 458 -14.59 -11.95 -9.40
CA LYS A 458 -14.50 -11.17 -8.15
C LYS A 458 -14.50 -12.03 -6.88
N SER A 459 -15.29 -13.10 -6.81
CA SER A 459 -15.36 -13.98 -5.63
C SER A 459 -14.09 -14.77 -5.36
N ASP A 460 -13.23 -14.93 -6.36
CA ASP A 460 -11.97 -15.66 -6.27
C ASP A 460 -10.82 -14.75 -5.78
N ILE A 461 -11.06 -13.42 -5.76
CA ILE A 461 -10.05 -12.40 -5.50
C ILE A 461 -10.16 -11.94 -4.05
N LEU A 462 -9.04 -12.03 -3.32
CA LEU A 462 -8.90 -11.46 -1.98
C LEU A 462 -8.77 -9.92 -2.04
N GLY A 463 -8.05 -9.43 -3.05
CA GLY A 463 -7.90 -8.01 -3.31
C GLY A 463 -6.78 -7.67 -4.28
N VAL A 464 -6.23 -6.46 -4.14
CA VAL A 464 -5.20 -5.91 -5.03
C VAL A 464 -4.00 -5.47 -4.20
N GLU A 465 -2.80 -5.67 -4.73
CA GLU A 465 -1.55 -5.16 -4.16
C GLU A 465 -0.74 -4.40 -5.21
N ALA A 466 -0.06 -3.34 -4.77
CA ALA A 466 0.84 -2.52 -5.58
C ALA A 466 2.30 -2.71 -5.12
N PRO A 467 3.08 -3.61 -5.75
CA PRO A 467 4.46 -3.82 -5.35
C PRO A 467 5.40 -2.72 -5.81
N LEU A 468 6.28 -2.27 -4.92
CA LEU A 468 7.40 -1.40 -5.25
C LEU A 468 8.72 -2.13 -4.96
N TRP A 469 9.30 -2.71 -6.02
CA TRP A 469 10.66 -3.26 -6.01
C TRP A 469 11.71 -2.16 -6.04
N THR A 470 12.90 -2.41 -5.49
CA THR A 470 13.89 -1.37 -5.23
C THR A 470 15.24 -1.59 -5.90
N GLU A 471 15.40 -2.40 -6.95
CA GLU A 471 16.67 -2.58 -7.67
C GLU A 471 17.29 -1.25 -8.14
N THR A 472 16.45 -0.25 -8.41
CA THR A 472 16.86 1.06 -8.94
C THR A 472 16.47 2.24 -8.04
N ILE A 473 15.92 1.96 -6.86
CA ILE A 473 15.30 2.96 -5.96
C ILE A 473 16.04 2.92 -4.63
N THR A 474 16.63 4.04 -4.24
CA THR A 474 17.65 4.11 -3.16
C THR A 474 17.25 5.03 -2.02
N ASN A 475 16.24 5.87 -2.20
CA ASN A 475 15.88 6.89 -1.22
C ASN A 475 14.40 7.30 -1.32
N ARG A 476 13.93 8.05 -0.31
CA ARG A 476 12.54 8.50 -0.21
C ARG A 476 12.02 9.19 -1.47
N SER A 477 12.77 10.13 -2.05
CA SER A 477 12.30 10.89 -3.22
C SER A 477 12.07 9.97 -4.43
N GLU A 478 12.89 8.93 -4.59
CA GLU A 478 12.76 7.94 -5.66
C GLU A 478 11.56 6.99 -5.40
N ILE A 479 11.33 6.61 -4.14
CA ILE A 479 10.13 5.86 -3.72
C ILE A 479 8.88 6.65 -4.07
N GLU A 480 8.81 7.91 -3.66
CA GLU A 480 7.67 8.78 -3.90
C GLU A 480 7.44 8.98 -5.41
N TYR A 481 8.50 9.23 -6.19
CA TYR A 481 8.41 9.41 -7.64
C TYR A 481 7.87 8.17 -8.38
N MET A 482 8.28 6.97 -7.95
CA MET A 482 7.84 5.72 -8.60
C MET A 482 6.47 5.25 -8.10
N ALA A 483 6.15 5.48 -6.82
CA ALA A 483 4.86 5.14 -6.24
C ALA A 483 3.74 6.08 -6.71
N PHE A 484 3.96 7.40 -6.68
CA PHE A 484 2.93 8.39 -7.00
C PHE A 484 3.09 8.88 -8.44
N PRO A 485 1.99 8.93 -9.24
CA PRO A 485 0.58 8.84 -8.84
C PRO A 485 -0.07 7.45 -8.92
N ARG A 486 0.65 6.39 -9.31
CA ARG A 486 0.06 5.07 -9.58
C ARG A 486 -0.49 4.38 -8.34
N LEU A 487 0.10 4.58 -7.16
CA LEU A 487 -0.41 4.06 -5.91
C LEU A 487 -1.82 4.59 -5.60
N ALA A 488 -2.11 5.84 -5.96
CA ALA A 488 -3.45 6.42 -5.82
C ALA A 488 -4.46 5.81 -6.82
N ALA A 489 -4.01 5.49 -8.04
CA ALA A 489 -4.81 4.77 -9.02
C ALA A 489 -5.15 3.34 -8.54
N LEU A 490 -4.16 2.60 -8.04
CA LEU A 490 -4.32 1.23 -7.55
C LEU A 490 -5.14 1.17 -6.26
N ALA A 491 -5.01 2.16 -5.38
CA ALA A 491 -5.89 2.30 -4.23
C ALA A 491 -7.36 2.46 -4.65
N GLU A 492 -7.63 3.20 -5.72
CA GLU A 492 -8.98 3.33 -6.28
C GLU A 492 -9.46 2.06 -6.98
N VAL A 493 -8.58 1.36 -7.69
CA VAL A 493 -8.87 0.03 -8.27
C VAL A 493 -9.28 -0.97 -7.17
N ALA A 494 -8.65 -0.89 -6.00
CA ALA A 494 -8.89 -1.80 -4.89
C ALA A 494 -10.09 -1.40 -4.00
N TRP A 495 -10.40 -0.10 -3.92
CA TRP A 495 -11.46 0.42 -3.05
C TRP A 495 -12.79 0.63 -3.76
N SER A 496 -12.79 1.20 -4.97
CA SER A 496 -14.01 1.66 -5.64
C SER A 496 -14.53 0.61 -6.61
N SER A 497 -15.84 0.40 -6.66
CA SER A 497 -16.44 -0.51 -7.64
C SER A 497 -16.13 -0.06 -9.07
N ASN A 498 -16.02 -1.01 -9.99
CA ASN A 498 -15.67 -0.71 -11.38
C ASN A 498 -16.64 0.28 -12.04
N GLU A 499 -17.93 0.24 -11.68
CA GLU A 499 -18.96 1.14 -12.20
C GLU A 499 -18.81 2.60 -11.72
N ARG A 500 -18.09 2.81 -10.61
CA ARG A 500 -17.79 4.16 -10.08
C ARG A 500 -16.50 4.73 -10.65
N ARG A 501 -15.63 3.90 -11.21
CA ARG A 501 -14.34 4.31 -11.78
C ARG A 501 -14.52 4.86 -13.19
N ASN A 502 -13.97 6.05 -13.42
CA ASN A 502 -13.89 6.68 -14.73
C ASN A 502 -12.57 7.44 -14.88
N TRP A 503 -11.85 7.24 -15.99
CA TRP A 503 -10.53 7.84 -16.20
C TRP A 503 -10.57 9.37 -16.32
N ASP A 504 -11.55 9.92 -17.05
CA ASP A 504 -11.65 11.37 -17.25
C ASP A 504 -12.02 12.11 -15.97
N ASP A 505 -12.77 11.46 -15.09
CA ASP A 505 -13.04 11.92 -13.73
C ASP A 505 -11.80 11.81 -12.84
N PHE A 506 -11.14 10.64 -12.83
CA PHE A 506 -9.95 10.39 -12.01
C PHE A 506 -8.83 11.39 -12.28
N LYS A 507 -8.56 11.74 -13.54
CA LYS A 507 -7.55 12.76 -13.91
C LYS A 507 -7.77 14.09 -13.19
N LYS A 508 -9.02 14.52 -13.02
CA LYS A 508 -9.34 15.79 -12.33
C LYS A 508 -9.10 15.67 -10.83
N ARG A 509 -9.48 14.55 -10.23
CA ARG A 509 -9.30 14.30 -8.80
C ARG A 509 -7.83 14.10 -8.43
N VAL A 510 -7.06 13.40 -9.27
CA VAL A 510 -5.63 13.17 -9.03
C VAL A 510 -4.82 14.45 -9.22
N ALA A 511 -5.24 15.38 -10.10
CA ALA A 511 -4.63 16.71 -10.16
C ALA A 511 -4.77 17.48 -8.83
N LEU A 512 -5.94 17.42 -8.18
CA LEU A 512 -6.14 17.98 -6.84
C LEU A 512 -5.28 17.26 -5.78
N GLN A 513 -5.14 15.94 -5.88
CA GLN A 513 -4.23 15.18 -5.02
C GLN A 513 -2.75 15.57 -5.27
N GLY A 514 -2.36 15.88 -6.50
CA GLY A 514 -1.03 16.39 -6.84
C GLY A 514 -0.71 17.69 -6.10
N LYS A 515 -1.67 18.61 -5.99
CA LYS A 515 -1.50 19.83 -5.19
C LYS A 515 -1.31 19.55 -3.69
N ARG A 516 -1.96 18.51 -3.18
CA ARG A 516 -1.77 18.05 -1.79
C ARG A 516 -0.36 17.50 -1.59
N TRP A 517 0.13 16.70 -2.54
CA TRP A 517 1.50 16.21 -2.54
C TRP A 517 2.53 17.33 -2.63
N ASP A 518 2.29 18.34 -3.48
CA ASP A 518 3.15 19.54 -3.58
C ASP A 518 3.26 20.28 -2.24
N ILE A 519 2.16 20.44 -1.50
CA ILE A 519 2.16 21.07 -0.16
C ILE A 519 2.93 20.23 0.85
N ASN A 520 2.78 18.91 0.78
CA ASN A 520 3.46 17.97 1.67
C ASN A 520 4.94 17.73 1.29
N GLY A 521 5.41 18.28 0.17
CA GLY A 521 6.77 18.07 -0.34
C GLY A 521 7.02 16.63 -0.78
N ILE A 522 6.00 15.94 -1.26
CA ILE A 522 6.07 14.57 -1.79
C ILE A 522 6.42 14.66 -3.27
N GLU A 523 7.49 14.00 -3.69
CA GLU A 523 7.86 13.92 -5.09
C GLU A 523 6.96 12.94 -5.85
N PHE A 524 6.53 13.28 -7.05
CA PHE A 524 5.69 12.38 -7.84
C PHE A 524 5.89 12.60 -9.33
N TYR A 525 5.64 11.54 -10.10
CA TYR A 525 5.68 11.65 -11.55
C TYR A 525 4.49 12.46 -12.08
N ARG A 526 4.77 13.61 -12.69
CA ARG A 526 3.76 14.42 -13.36
C ARG A 526 3.42 13.84 -14.73
N SER A 527 2.57 12.82 -14.74
CA SER A 527 2.05 12.18 -15.96
C SER A 527 1.56 13.24 -16.97
N PRO A 528 1.99 13.17 -18.24
CA PRO A 528 1.53 14.08 -19.30
C PRO A 528 0.07 13.85 -19.68
N LYS A 529 -0.58 12.80 -19.14
CA LYS A 529 -2.01 12.52 -19.34
C LYS A 529 -2.91 13.28 -18.38
N VAL A 530 -2.35 13.99 -17.39
CA VAL A 530 -3.06 14.78 -16.38
C VAL A 530 -2.76 16.27 -16.56
N ASP A 531 -3.77 17.12 -16.37
CA ASP A 531 -3.63 18.57 -16.31
C ASP A 531 -3.47 18.98 -14.83
N TRP A 532 -2.22 19.09 -14.36
CA TRP A 532 -1.84 19.21 -12.94
C TRP A 532 -2.13 20.58 -12.31
#